data_AF-A0A2N9G462-F1
#
_entry.id   AF-A0A2N9G462-F1
#
_cell.length_a   1.000
_cell.length_b   1.000
_cell.length_c   1.000
_cell.angle_alpha   90.00
_cell.angle_beta   90.00
_cell.angle_gamma   90.00
#
_symmetry.space_group_name_H-M   'P 1'
#
loop_
_entity.id
_entity.type
_entity.pdbx_description
1 polymer ?
#
loop_
_entity_poly.entity_id
_entity_poly.type
_entity_poly.pdbx_seq_one_letter_code
_entity_poly.pdbx_strand_id
1 'polypeptide(L)'
;MRQEKIQPDPSTCYHVFSAYVDRGFHSTAMEALQVLSMRMLSDEDGIHHENMEFEDDFFLAEDSVAESRILEIFNNYEEHVAVALLNLRWCAILGFSVSFSPDQSPWARRLSRNYDSRKKAA
;
A
#
# COMPACT_ATOMS: atom_id res chain seq x y z
N MET A 1 12.24 -8.39 -1.21
CA MET A 1 13.49 -7.60 -1.38
C MET A 1 13.14 -6.27 -2.03
N ARG A 2 13.05 -5.19 -1.23
CA ARG A 2 13.34 -3.84 -1.73
C ARG A 2 14.85 -3.74 -1.92
N GLN A 3 15.33 -3.51 -3.15
CA GLN A 3 16.78 -3.41 -3.42
C GLN A 3 17.35 -2.08 -2.92
N GLU A 4 16.61 -1.01 -3.18
CA GLU A 4 16.82 0.31 -2.59
C GLU A 4 15.69 0.46 -1.57
N LYS A 5 15.98 0.60 -0.27
CA LYS A 5 14.98 0.68 0.81
C LYS A 5 14.16 1.99 0.77
N ILE A 6 13.82 2.47 -0.42
CA ILE A 6 13.04 3.69 -0.63
C ILE A 6 11.60 3.41 -0.19
N GLN A 7 11.08 4.27 0.69
CA GLN A 7 9.68 4.27 1.07
C GLN A 7 8.85 5.01 0.02
N PRO A 8 7.70 4.44 -0.42
CA PRO A 8 6.79 5.17 -1.27
C PRO A 8 6.12 6.29 -0.49
N ASP A 9 5.85 7.40 -1.17
CA ASP A 9 5.07 8.53 -0.65
C ASP A 9 3.64 8.53 -1.26
N PRO A 10 2.73 9.40 -0.78
CA PRO A 10 1.39 9.53 -1.34
C PRO A 10 1.35 9.76 -2.86
N SER A 11 2.30 10.55 -3.38
CA SER A 11 2.38 10.88 -4.81
C SER A 11 2.74 9.65 -5.65
N THR A 12 3.65 8.82 -5.14
CA THR A 12 4.09 7.56 -5.75
C THR A 12 2.90 6.60 -5.85
N CYS A 13 2.11 6.48 -4.77
CA CYS A 13 0.90 5.67 -4.76
C CYS A 13 -0.09 6.14 -5.84
N TYR A 14 -0.36 7.45 -5.90
CA TYR A 14 -1.26 8.04 -6.88
C TYR A 14 -0.79 7.81 -8.32
N HIS A 15 0.47 8.07 -8.62
CA HIS A 15 1.00 7.94 -9.98
C HIS A 15 1.02 6.49 -10.46
N VAL A 16 1.41 5.53 -9.62
CA VAL A 16 1.41 4.11 -9.98
C VAL A 16 -0.01 3.60 -10.19
N PHE A 17 -0.94 3.96 -9.30
CA PHE A 17 -2.35 3.61 -9.45
C PHE A 17 -2.92 4.14 -10.76
N SER A 18 -2.77 5.45 -11.00
CA SER A 18 -3.29 6.13 -12.19
C SER A 18 -2.71 5.53 -13.47
N ALA A 19 -1.40 5.25 -13.51
CA ALA A 19 -0.76 4.64 -14.67
C ALA A 19 -1.34 3.26 -15.02
N TYR A 20 -1.72 2.44 -14.04
CA TYR A 20 -2.39 1.16 -14.30
C TYR A 20 -3.86 1.36 -14.72
N VAL A 21 -4.58 2.28 -14.08
CA VAL A 21 -5.98 2.61 -14.42
C VAL A 21 -6.08 3.14 -15.86
N ASP A 22 -5.22 4.07 -16.25
CA ASP A 22 -5.19 4.66 -17.59
C ASP A 22 -4.92 3.63 -18.70
N ARG A 23 -4.33 2.48 -18.31
CA ARG A 23 -4.05 1.34 -19.19
C ARG A 23 -5.09 0.22 -19.09
N GLY A 24 -6.15 0.40 -18.30
CA GLY A 24 -7.22 -0.57 -18.10
C GLY A 24 -6.86 -1.74 -17.16
N PHE A 25 -5.75 -1.67 -16.44
CA PHE A 25 -5.28 -2.73 -15.54
C PHE A 25 -5.79 -2.54 -14.11
N HIS A 26 -7.11 -2.43 -13.92
CA HIS A 26 -7.71 -2.06 -12.63
C HIS A 26 -7.34 -2.99 -11.46
N SER A 27 -7.35 -4.32 -11.65
CA SER A 27 -6.92 -5.25 -10.60
C SER A 27 -5.45 -5.06 -10.22
N THR A 28 -4.59 -4.76 -11.20
CA THR A 28 -3.18 -4.49 -10.95
C THR A 28 -2.99 -3.14 -10.26
N ALA A 29 -3.82 -2.14 -10.58
CA ALA A 29 -3.83 -0.86 -9.89
C ALA A 29 -4.15 -1.03 -8.39
N MET A 30 -5.17 -1.84 -8.07
CA MET A 30 -5.55 -2.15 -6.69
C MET A 30 -4.46 -2.93 -5.94
N GLU A 31 -3.91 -3.98 -6.57
CA GLU A 31 -2.78 -4.72 -5.98
C GLU A 31 -1.58 -3.80 -5.70
N ALA A 32 -1.26 -2.89 -6.63
CA ALA A 32 -0.17 -1.93 -6.46
C ALA A 32 -0.45 -0.94 -5.32
N LEU A 33 -1.65 -0.38 -5.28
CA LEU A 33 -2.07 0.60 -4.27
C LEU A 33 -1.98 0.02 -2.86
N GLN A 34 -2.48 -1.20 -2.68
CA GLN A 34 -2.39 -1.94 -1.42
C GLN A 34 -0.93 -2.16 -0.99
N VAL A 35 -0.08 -2.64 -1.91
CA VAL A 35 1.32 -2.95 -1.60
C VAL A 35 2.10 -1.69 -1.25
N LEU A 36 1.91 -0.61 -2.00
CA LEU A 36 2.60 0.65 -1.74
C LEU A 36 2.13 1.29 -0.44
N SER A 37 0.83 1.22 -0.13
CA SER A 37 0.28 1.74 1.12
C SER A 37 0.78 0.96 2.34
N MET A 38 0.81 -0.38 2.29
CA MET A 38 1.46 -1.19 3.35
C MET A 38 2.95 -0.85 3.51
N ARG A 39 3.63 -0.55 2.41
CA ARG A 39 5.06 -0.18 2.42
C ARG A 39 5.33 1.21 2.97
N MET A 40 4.34 2.10 2.94
CA MET A 40 4.37 3.44 3.53
C MET A 40 4.18 3.38 5.05
N LEU A 41 3.50 2.35 5.57
CA LEU A 41 3.35 2.06 7.01
C LEU A 41 4.47 1.18 7.59
N SER A 42 5.40 0.70 6.77
CA SER A 42 6.46 -0.20 7.23
C SER A 42 7.77 0.55 7.46
N ASP A 43 8.33 0.44 8.66
CA ASP A 43 9.68 0.92 8.99
C ASP A 43 10.79 0.23 8.17
N GLU A 44 11.98 0.85 8.14
CA GLU A 44 13.16 0.39 7.36
C GLU A 44 13.59 -1.06 7.64
N ASP A 45 13.21 -1.61 8.79
CA ASP A 45 13.54 -2.97 9.22
C ASP A 45 12.41 -3.99 9.04
N GLY A 46 11.28 -3.57 8.45
CA GLY A 46 10.15 -4.46 8.18
C GLY A 46 9.46 -4.98 9.44
N ILE A 47 9.63 -4.28 10.57
CA ILE A 47 8.95 -4.63 11.82
C ILE A 47 7.49 -4.20 11.70
N HIS A 48 6.63 -5.20 11.50
CA HIS A 48 5.20 -5.04 11.25
C HIS A 48 4.35 -4.84 12.51
N HIS A 49 4.96 -4.53 13.66
CA HIS A 49 4.26 -4.59 14.96
C HIS A 49 3.12 -3.57 15.10
N GLU A 50 3.26 -2.38 14.51
CA GLU A 50 2.20 -1.36 14.53
C GLU A 50 1.07 -1.67 13.53
N ASN A 51 1.35 -2.44 12.46
CA ASN A 51 0.36 -2.75 11.42
C ASN A 51 -0.80 -3.64 11.91
N MET A 52 -0.60 -4.42 12.98
CA MET A 52 -1.65 -5.26 13.57
C MET A 52 -2.63 -4.44 14.42
N GLU A 53 -2.15 -3.36 15.05
CA GLU A 53 -3.01 -2.42 15.79
C GLU A 53 -3.81 -1.56 14.81
N PHE A 54 -3.22 -1.18 13.67
CA PHE A 54 -3.93 -0.45 12.62
C PHE A 54 -4.98 -1.29 11.86
N GLU A 55 -4.82 -2.61 11.81
CA GLU A 55 -5.67 -3.52 11.05
C GLU A 55 -7.10 -3.54 11.57
N ASP A 56 -7.27 -3.87 12.84
CA ASP A 56 -8.59 -3.97 13.49
C ASP A 56 -9.25 -2.60 13.68
N ASP A 57 -8.46 -1.56 13.98
CA ASP A 57 -9.01 -0.25 14.36
C ASP A 57 -9.34 0.68 13.19
N PHE A 58 -8.76 0.48 11.99
CA PHE A 58 -8.86 1.45 10.89
C PHE A 58 -9.37 0.88 9.56
N PHE A 59 -8.71 -0.12 8.97
CA PHE A 59 -9.07 -0.55 7.61
C PHE A 59 -9.90 -1.83 7.52
N LEU A 60 -9.91 -2.70 8.55
CA LEU A 60 -10.90 -3.79 8.66
C LEU A 60 -12.13 -3.43 9.51
N ALA A 61 -12.09 -2.31 10.21
CA ALA A 61 -13.22 -1.81 11.00
C ALA A 61 -14.46 -1.60 10.12
N GLU A 62 -15.51 -2.41 10.34
CA GLU A 62 -16.80 -2.31 9.65
C GLU A 62 -17.63 -1.10 10.10
N ASP A 63 -17.20 -0.39 11.16
CA ASP A 63 -17.93 0.75 11.68
C ASP A 63 -17.81 2.00 10.79
N SER A 64 -18.86 2.83 10.84
CA SER A 64 -18.95 4.08 10.06
C SER A 64 -18.04 5.19 10.55
N VAL A 65 -17.30 4.99 11.64
CA VAL A 65 -16.48 6.00 12.32
C VAL A 65 -14.99 5.80 12.03
N ALA A 66 -14.57 4.63 11.55
CA ALA A 66 -13.18 4.33 11.23
C ALA A 66 -12.56 5.33 10.24
N GLU A 67 -13.31 5.81 9.24
CA GLU A 67 -12.81 6.89 8.35
C GLU A 67 -12.56 8.20 9.11
N SER A 68 -13.41 8.53 10.10
CA SER A 68 -13.20 9.70 10.96
C SER A 68 -11.95 9.56 11.83
N ARG A 69 -11.63 8.36 12.32
CA ARG A 69 -10.38 8.10 13.07
C ARG A 69 -9.15 8.29 12.18
N ILE A 70 -9.22 7.87 10.92
CA ILE A 70 -8.11 8.11 9.96
C ILE A 70 -7.95 9.62 9.69
N LEU A 71 -9.05 10.38 9.62
CA LEU A 71 -8.98 11.84 9.45
C LEU A 71 -8.38 12.55 10.67
N GLU A 72 -8.53 12.01 11.87
CA GLU A 72 -7.86 12.56 13.07
C GLU A 72 -6.33 12.42 12.99
N ILE A 73 -5.80 11.33 12.39
CA ILE A 73 -4.36 11.14 12.15
C ILE A 73 -3.83 12.25 11.21
N PHE A 74 -4.62 12.64 10.21
CA PHE A 74 -4.27 13.73 9.31
C PHE A 74 -4.06 15.06 10.06
N ASN A 75 -4.86 15.32 11.10
CA ASN A 75 -4.73 16.52 11.92
C ASN A 75 -3.45 16.54 12.78
N ASN A 76 -2.84 15.37 13.00
CA ASN A 76 -1.59 15.21 13.77
C ASN A 76 -0.32 15.33 12.90
N TYR A 77 -0.43 15.81 11.65
CA TYR A 77 0.66 15.94 10.68
C TYR A 77 1.26 14.62 10.18
N GLU A 78 0.56 13.49 10.35
CA GLU A 78 0.96 12.18 9.85
C GLU A 78 0.28 11.86 8.51
N GLU A 79 0.42 12.77 7.54
CA GLU A 79 -0.25 12.69 6.23
C GLU A 79 0.01 11.35 5.51
N HIS A 80 1.26 10.88 5.52
CA HIS A 80 1.65 9.62 4.90
C HIS A 80 0.95 8.41 5.54
N VAL A 81 0.79 8.40 6.87
CA VAL A 81 0.07 7.33 7.60
C VAL A 81 -1.42 7.39 7.24
N ALA A 82 -2.03 8.58 7.32
CA ALA A 82 -3.44 8.77 7.02
C ALA A 82 -3.79 8.35 5.58
N VAL A 83 -2.98 8.74 4.59
CA VAL A 83 -3.19 8.35 3.19
C VAL A 83 -3.04 6.84 3.01
N ALA A 84 -2.06 6.20 3.65
CA ALA A 84 -1.92 4.75 3.58
C ALA A 84 -3.15 4.03 4.14
N LEU A 85 -3.62 4.44 5.32
CA LEU A 85 -4.78 3.83 5.96
C LEU A 85 -6.06 4.01 5.12
N LEU A 86 -6.28 5.19 4.54
CA LEU A 86 -7.41 5.43 3.62
C LEU A 86 -7.35 4.52 2.40
N ASN A 87 -6.18 4.39 1.78
CA ASN A 87 -5.99 3.52 0.61
C ASN A 87 -6.24 2.05 0.95
N LEU A 88 -5.73 1.58 2.11
CA LEU A 88 -5.93 0.21 2.57
C LEU A 88 -7.40 -0.07 2.88
N ARG A 89 -8.09 0.88 3.50
CA ARG A 89 -9.55 0.80 3.75
C ARG A 89 -10.33 0.71 2.44
N TRP A 90 -10.01 1.54 1.44
CA TRP A 90 -10.62 1.42 0.11
C TRP A 90 -10.35 0.08 -0.56
N CYS A 91 -9.13 -0.46 -0.44
CA CYS A 91 -8.83 -1.80 -0.95
C CYS A 91 -9.71 -2.86 -0.27
N ALA A 92 -9.83 -2.81 1.07
CA ALA A 92 -10.64 -3.74 1.84
C ALA A 92 -12.14 -3.65 1.51
N ILE A 93 -12.70 -2.44 1.43
CA ILE A 93 -14.11 -2.20 1.04
C ILE A 93 -14.42 -2.79 -0.35
N LEU A 94 -13.47 -2.71 -1.27
CA LEU A 94 -13.60 -3.27 -2.63
C LEU A 94 -13.29 -4.77 -2.70
N GLY A 95 -13.04 -5.43 -1.56
CA GLY A 95 -12.82 -6.87 -1.46
C GLY A 95 -11.40 -7.34 -1.76
N PHE A 96 -10.41 -6.42 -1.82
CA PHE A 96 -9.01 -6.81 -1.97
C PHE A 96 -8.41 -7.15 -0.61
N SER A 97 -7.90 -8.37 -0.47
CA SER A 97 -7.28 -8.84 0.78
C SER A 97 -5.98 -8.08 1.05
N VAL A 98 -5.92 -7.36 2.17
CA VAL A 98 -4.69 -6.71 2.63
C VAL A 98 -3.62 -7.78 2.95
N SER A 99 -2.36 -7.49 2.65
CA SER A 99 -1.26 -8.45 2.72
C SER A 99 -0.16 -7.86 3.59
N PHE A 100 0.07 -8.50 4.73
CA PHE A 100 1.13 -8.15 5.67
C PHE A 100 2.53 -8.48 5.17
N SER A 101 2.64 -9.17 4.03
CA SER A 101 3.90 -9.40 3.34
C SER A 101 3.87 -8.73 1.95
N PRO A 102 3.98 -7.39 1.89
CA PRO A 102 3.87 -6.64 0.63
C PRO A 102 4.89 -7.12 -0.44
N ASP A 103 6.04 -7.61 0.00
CA ASP A 103 7.10 -8.18 -0.84
C ASP A 103 6.75 -9.54 -1.46
N GLN A 104 5.81 -10.27 -0.87
CA GLN A 104 5.33 -11.55 -1.38
C GLN A 104 4.07 -11.43 -2.23
N SER A 105 3.50 -10.22 -2.34
CA SER A 105 2.33 -9.96 -3.17
C SER A 105 2.56 -10.37 -4.63
N PRO A 106 1.50 -10.79 -5.35
CA PRO A 106 1.59 -11.07 -6.78
C PRO A 106 2.18 -9.90 -7.57
N TRP A 107 1.77 -8.67 -7.25
CA TRP A 107 2.31 -7.46 -7.88
C TRP A 107 3.82 -7.29 -7.66
N ALA A 108 4.31 -7.39 -6.42
CA ALA A 108 5.73 -7.25 -6.12
C ALA A 108 6.58 -8.34 -6.81
N ARG A 109 6.09 -9.59 -6.83
CA ARG A 109 6.75 -10.70 -7.53
C ARG A 109 6.83 -10.47 -9.04
N ARG A 110 5.75 -9.99 -9.67
CA ARG A 110 5.75 -9.65 -11.10
C ARG A 110 6.75 -8.53 -11.40
N LEU A 111 6.78 -7.49 -10.56
CA LEU A 111 7.70 -6.36 -10.72
C LEU A 111 9.17 -6.81 -10.62
N SER A 112 9.52 -7.61 -9.60
CA SER A 112 10.88 -8.16 -9.43
C SER A 112 11.33 -8.96 -10.66
N ARG A 113 10.49 -9.87 -11.16
CA ARG A 113 10.81 -10.70 -12.33
C ARG A 113 11.06 -9.86 -13.59
N ASN A 114 10.26 -8.82 -13.81
CA ASN A 114 10.41 -7.91 -14.94
C ASN A 114 11.64 -7.02 -14.84
N TYR A 115 12.02 -6.62 -13.62
CA TYR A 115 13.23 -5.85 -13.40
C TYR A 115 14.49 -6.71 -13.61
N ASP A 116 14.53 -7.91 -13.05
CA ASP A 116 15.65 -8.84 -13.20
C ASP A 116 15.88 -9.24 -14.65
N SER A 117 14.80 -9.41 -15.44
CA SER A 117 14.91 -9.70 -16.86
C SER A 117 15.48 -8.53 -17.65
N ARG A 118 15.05 -7.29 -17.36
CA ARG A 118 15.59 -6.07 -17.98
C ARG A 118 17.05 -5.83 -17.61
N LYS A 119 17.43 -6.05 -16.36
CA LYS A 119 18.82 -5.92 -15.88
C LYS A 119 19.76 -6.92 -16.56
N LYS A 120 19.29 -8.13 -16.87
CA LYS A 120 20.08 -9.14 -17.60
C LYS A 120 20.20 -8.85 -19.11
N ALA A 121 19.32 -8.01 -19.64
CA ALA A 121 19.28 -7.66 -21.06
C ALA A 121 20.02 -6.34 -21.39
N ALA A 122 20.40 -5.58 -20.37
CA ALA A 122 21.21 -4.36 -20.45
C ALA A 122 22.69 -4.67 -20.21
#